data_AF-A0A1W2A8K7-F1
#
_entry.id   AF-A0A1W2A8K7-F1
#
_cell.length_a   1.000
_cell.length_b   1.000
_cell.length_c   1.000
_cell.angle_alpha   90.00
_cell.angle_beta   90.00
_cell.angle_gamma   90.00
#
_symmetry.space_group_name_H-M   'P 1'
#
loop_
_entity.id
_entity.type
_entity.pdbx_description
1 polymer ?
#
loop_
_entity_poly.entity_id
_entity_poly.type
_entity_poly.pdbx_seq_one_letter_code
_entity_poly.pdbx_strand_id
1 'polypeptide(L)'
;MREAAFVKQNKDKWATFESVLAKKTEINPDELSDLYIEITDHLSYAKTFYPKSNTEIFLNALAAQAHRQIYKTKRESKNRIVSFWKTEFPTMFYKHQRELLIAFLIFLFFAAVGAFSSANEGDFVRAILGDGYVNMTLDNIENNDPMKVYKEMGEFNMFLGITINNIKVALMAFIYGILLGIGTLFILMQNGLMLGSFQYFFFEKGLGWESVRTIWIHGTIEISVIIIAGCAGLVLANGLLFPGTYTRLESFKRGVRNGLKIVVSTIPFFIMAGFLEGFVTRHTEMPDWLAIFIISSSLALILFYYVIYPKQLHKKATTHE
;
A
#
# COMPACT_ATOMS: atom_id res chain seq x y z
N MET A 1 -21.94 52.96 -16.84
CA MET A 1 -20.73 53.82 -16.87
C MET A 1 -20.22 53.91 -18.32
N ARG A 2 -19.56 54.98 -18.75
CA ARG A 2 -18.89 54.99 -20.08
C ARG A 2 -17.57 54.21 -19.99
N GLU A 3 -17.18 53.49 -21.05
CA GLU A 3 -15.98 52.62 -21.05
C GLU A 3 -14.72 53.36 -20.54
N ALA A 4 -14.48 54.59 -21.02
CA ALA A 4 -13.34 55.40 -20.59
C ALA A 4 -13.30 55.69 -19.08
N ALA A 5 -14.46 55.85 -18.44
CA ALA A 5 -14.53 56.07 -16.99
C ALA A 5 -14.26 54.75 -16.23
N PHE A 6 -14.76 53.63 -16.75
CA PHE A 6 -14.50 52.29 -16.20
C PHE A 6 -13.00 51.93 -16.26
N VAL A 7 -12.35 52.22 -17.38
CA VAL A 7 -10.89 52.04 -17.54
C VAL A 7 -10.14 52.96 -16.58
N LYS A 8 -10.50 54.25 -16.51
CA LYS A 8 -9.82 55.21 -15.62
C LYS A 8 -9.90 54.81 -14.14
N GLN A 9 -11.00 54.21 -13.71
CA GLN A 9 -11.19 53.78 -12.33
C GLN A 9 -10.38 52.53 -11.97
N ASN A 10 -10.21 51.60 -12.91
CA ASN A 10 -9.68 50.26 -12.61
C ASN A 10 -8.26 50.00 -13.14
N LYS A 11 -7.71 50.90 -13.98
CA LYS A 11 -6.39 50.75 -14.61
C LYS A 11 -5.25 50.44 -13.63
N ASP A 12 -5.26 51.05 -12.43
CA ASP A 12 -4.15 50.92 -11.47
C ASP A 12 -4.15 49.52 -10.83
N LYS A 13 -5.34 48.96 -10.61
CA LYS A 13 -5.51 47.57 -10.16
C LYS A 13 -5.07 46.59 -11.24
N TRP A 14 -5.45 46.84 -12.49
CA TRP A 14 -5.05 45.98 -13.61
C TRP A 14 -3.54 46.00 -13.85
N ALA A 15 -2.89 47.16 -13.73
CA ALA A 15 -1.44 47.30 -13.80
C ALA A 15 -0.72 46.58 -12.65
N THR A 16 -1.27 46.66 -11.43
CA THR A 16 -0.74 45.93 -10.28
C THR A 16 -0.81 44.42 -10.53
N PHE A 17 -1.96 43.92 -10.99
CA PHE A 17 -2.14 42.50 -11.28
C PHE A 17 -1.23 42.02 -12.41
N GLU A 18 -1.06 42.82 -13.48
CA GLU A 18 -0.13 42.52 -14.56
C GLU A 18 1.32 42.44 -14.05
N SER A 19 1.74 43.33 -13.14
CA SER A 19 3.07 43.30 -12.53
C SER A 19 3.33 42.04 -11.70
N VAL A 20 2.30 41.57 -10.98
CA VAL A 20 2.34 40.33 -10.20
C VAL A 20 2.44 39.11 -11.12
N LEU A 21 1.62 39.05 -12.16
CA LEU A 21 1.67 37.97 -13.16
C LEU A 21 3.00 37.94 -13.93
N ALA A 22 3.64 39.10 -14.12
CA ALA A 22 4.97 39.24 -14.70
C ALA A 22 6.12 38.88 -13.73
N LYS A 23 5.81 38.47 -12.48
CA LYS A 23 6.76 38.19 -11.40
C LYS A 23 7.70 39.37 -11.06
N LYS A 24 7.26 40.60 -11.31
CA LYS A 24 7.98 41.80 -10.90
C LYS A 24 7.71 42.16 -9.44
N THR A 25 6.63 41.61 -8.88
CA THR A 25 6.14 41.87 -7.53
C THR A 25 5.69 40.54 -6.91
N GLU A 26 6.16 40.21 -5.71
CA GLU A 26 5.67 39.06 -4.94
C GLU A 26 4.55 39.51 -3.99
N ILE A 27 3.42 38.80 -4.02
CA ILE A 27 2.27 39.01 -3.13
C ILE A 27 1.83 37.68 -2.51
N ASN A 28 1.04 37.75 -1.43
CA ASN A 28 0.50 36.57 -0.77
C ASN A 28 -0.45 35.79 -1.73
N PRO A 29 -0.39 34.44 -1.79
CA PRO A 29 -1.35 33.62 -2.53
C PRO A 29 -2.84 33.93 -2.31
N ASP A 30 -3.22 34.34 -1.09
CA ASP A 30 -4.60 34.72 -0.79
C ASP A 30 -4.98 36.04 -1.50
N GLU A 31 -4.12 37.06 -1.44
CA GLU A 31 -4.30 38.33 -2.14
C GLU A 31 -4.33 38.15 -3.67
N LEU A 32 -3.52 37.22 -4.21
CA LEU A 32 -3.55 36.88 -5.64
C LEU A 32 -4.91 36.29 -6.06
N SER A 33 -5.57 35.56 -5.17
CA SER A 33 -6.88 34.94 -5.43
C SER A 33 -7.98 36.00 -5.41
N ASP A 34 -7.93 36.94 -4.47
CA ASP A 34 -8.86 38.08 -4.40
C ASP A 34 -8.74 38.98 -5.64
N LEU A 35 -7.51 39.30 -6.06
CA LEU A 35 -7.26 40.06 -7.29
C LEU A 35 -7.79 39.33 -8.53
N TYR A 36 -7.70 38.00 -8.58
CA TYR A 36 -8.24 37.20 -9.69
C TYR A 36 -9.77 37.22 -9.74
N ILE A 37 -10.45 37.14 -8.59
CA ILE A 37 -11.91 37.26 -8.51
C ILE A 37 -12.32 38.63 -9.07
N GLU A 38 -11.66 39.69 -8.62
CA GLU A 38 -11.97 41.06 -9.02
C GLU A 38 -11.76 41.31 -10.54
N ILE A 39 -10.70 40.74 -11.14
CA ILE A 39 -10.49 40.80 -12.60
C ILE A 39 -11.57 40.02 -13.37
N THR A 40 -12.04 38.91 -12.82
CA THR A 40 -13.10 38.09 -13.44
C THR A 40 -14.45 38.82 -13.40
N ASP A 41 -14.71 39.56 -12.33
CA ASP A 41 -15.89 40.44 -12.22
C ASP A 41 -15.83 41.59 -13.22
N HIS A 42 -14.68 42.26 -13.34
CA HIS A 42 -14.46 43.29 -14.35
C HIS A 42 -14.62 42.78 -15.78
N LEU A 43 -14.13 41.57 -16.07
CA LEU A 43 -14.31 40.92 -17.37
C LEU A 43 -15.78 40.64 -17.65
N SER A 44 -16.53 40.15 -16.66
CA SER A 44 -17.97 39.89 -16.78
C SER A 44 -18.74 41.18 -17.07
N TYR A 45 -18.41 42.26 -16.35
CA TYR A 45 -18.97 43.59 -16.61
C TYR A 45 -18.65 44.08 -18.03
N ALA A 46 -17.38 43.97 -18.47
CA ALA A 46 -16.96 44.40 -19.80
C ALA A 46 -17.65 43.60 -20.92
N LYS A 47 -17.85 42.29 -20.76
CA LYS A 47 -18.60 41.45 -21.70
C LYS A 47 -20.05 41.89 -21.85
N THR A 48 -20.69 42.32 -20.78
CA THR A 48 -22.11 42.74 -20.80
C THR A 48 -22.28 44.14 -21.38
N PHE A 49 -21.44 45.11 -20.98
CA PHE A 49 -21.65 46.52 -21.29
C PHE A 49 -20.77 47.06 -22.42
N TYR A 50 -19.64 46.41 -22.72
CA TYR A 50 -18.66 46.84 -23.75
C TYR A 50 -18.25 45.67 -24.66
N PRO A 51 -19.20 44.97 -25.30
CA PRO A 51 -18.90 43.79 -26.10
C PRO A 51 -18.00 44.16 -27.29
N LYS A 52 -16.99 43.32 -27.56
CA LYS A 52 -15.95 43.48 -28.60
C LYS A 52 -15.05 44.71 -28.42
N SER A 53 -15.03 45.31 -27.24
CA SER A 53 -14.14 46.43 -26.93
C SER A 53 -12.70 45.97 -26.67
N ASN A 54 -11.74 46.89 -26.80
CA ASN A 54 -10.35 46.63 -26.41
C ASN A 54 -10.22 46.30 -24.92
N THR A 55 -11.09 46.88 -24.08
CA THR A 55 -11.12 46.61 -22.64
C THR A 55 -11.52 45.15 -22.35
N GLU A 56 -12.55 44.63 -23.04
CA GLU A 56 -12.96 43.23 -22.92
C GLU A 56 -11.82 42.29 -23.34
N ILE A 57 -11.19 42.56 -24.48
CA ILE A 57 -10.09 41.73 -25.02
C ILE A 57 -8.91 41.72 -24.04
N PHE A 58 -8.54 42.89 -23.50
CA PHE A 58 -7.47 43.03 -22.51
C PHE A 58 -7.76 42.24 -21.22
N LEU A 59 -8.95 42.43 -20.63
CA LEU A 59 -9.34 41.73 -19.42
C LEU A 59 -9.44 40.22 -19.61
N ASN A 60 -9.88 39.77 -20.79
CA ASN A 60 -9.95 38.36 -21.12
C ASN A 60 -8.55 37.73 -21.21
N ALA A 61 -7.59 38.43 -21.84
CA ALA A 61 -6.21 37.98 -21.90
C ALA A 61 -5.57 37.92 -20.51
N LEU A 62 -5.79 38.94 -19.69
CA LEU A 62 -5.28 39.05 -18.32
C LEU A 62 -5.84 37.94 -17.40
N ALA A 63 -7.16 37.71 -17.44
CA ALA A 63 -7.81 36.63 -16.71
C ALA A 63 -7.32 35.25 -17.17
N ALA A 64 -7.15 35.03 -18.47
CA ALA A 64 -6.63 33.77 -19.00
C ALA A 64 -5.18 33.50 -18.56
N GLN A 65 -4.35 34.53 -18.50
CA GLN A 65 -2.98 34.43 -18.00
C GLN A 65 -2.94 34.10 -16.50
N ALA A 66 -3.77 34.76 -15.70
CA ALA A 66 -3.90 34.48 -14.27
C ALA A 66 -4.41 33.06 -14.02
N HIS A 67 -5.43 32.62 -14.75
CA HIS A 67 -5.98 31.28 -14.65
C HIS A 67 -4.88 30.23 -14.88
N ARG A 68 -4.03 30.42 -15.90
CA ARG A 68 -2.90 29.52 -16.17
C ARG A 68 -1.81 29.51 -15.09
N GLN A 69 -1.65 30.59 -14.32
CA GLN A 69 -0.65 30.68 -13.25
C GLN A 69 -1.18 30.15 -11.93
N ILE A 70 -2.40 30.55 -11.54
CA ILE A 70 -3.06 30.13 -10.28
C ILE A 70 -3.44 28.65 -10.35
N TYR A 71 -4.00 28.22 -11.48
CA TYR A 71 -4.41 26.83 -11.71
C TYR A 71 -3.35 26.02 -12.46
N LYS A 72 -2.10 26.52 -12.56
CA LYS A 72 -0.98 25.66 -12.96
C LYS A 72 -0.91 24.55 -11.92
N THR A 73 -1.32 23.35 -12.37
CA THR A 73 -1.44 22.10 -11.63
C THR A 73 -0.53 22.09 -10.41
N LYS A 74 -1.13 22.00 -9.21
CA LYS A 74 -0.45 21.77 -7.91
C LYS A 74 0.88 21.07 -8.21
N ARG A 75 2.01 21.74 -7.94
CA ARG A 75 3.32 21.09 -8.01
C ARG A 75 3.24 19.87 -7.10
N GLU A 76 3.05 18.71 -7.72
CA GLU A 76 3.25 17.42 -7.09
C GLU A 76 4.61 17.50 -6.43
N SER A 77 4.63 17.47 -5.09
CA SER A 77 5.90 17.59 -4.37
C SER A 77 6.83 16.52 -4.93
N LYS A 78 8.11 16.88 -5.19
CA LYS A 78 9.12 15.93 -5.68
C LYS A 78 9.25 14.66 -4.82
N ASN A 79 8.60 14.64 -3.64
CA ASN A 79 8.58 13.57 -2.67
C ASN A 79 7.24 12.84 -2.56
N ARG A 80 6.36 12.84 -3.57
CA ARG A 80 5.04 12.16 -3.48
C ARG A 80 5.14 10.69 -3.06
N ILE A 81 6.10 9.97 -3.61
CA ILE A 81 6.43 8.59 -3.22
C ILE A 81 6.72 8.58 -1.72
N VAL A 82 7.76 9.28 -1.25
CA VAL A 82 8.12 9.32 0.18
C VAL A 82 6.95 9.72 1.08
N SER A 83 6.14 10.72 0.68
CA SER A 83 4.97 11.16 1.44
C SER A 83 3.87 10.08 1.53
N PHE A 84 3.76 9.22 0.52
CA PHE A 84 2.82 8.10 0.55
C PHE A 84 3.19 7.13 1.67
N TRP A 85 4.42 6.58 1.66
CA TRP A 85 4.87 5.62 2.67
C TRP A 85 5.05 6.24 4.06
N LYS A 86 5.50 7.49 4.14
CA LYS A 86 5.79 8.14 5.44
C LYS A 86 4.54 8.65 6.15
N THR A 87 3.56 9.20 5.43
CA THR A 87 2.44 9.91 6.05
C THR A 87 1.07 9.46 5.54
N GLU A 88 0.84 9.38 4.23
CA GLU A 88 -0.50 9.15 3.68
C GLU A 88 -1.02 7.75 4.02
N PHE A 89 -0.22 6.71 3.75
CA PHE A 89 -0.59 5.33 3.99
C PHE A 89 -0.73 5.04 5.50
N PRO A 90 0.26 5.30 6.36
CA PRO A 90 0.16 4.96 7.78
C PRO A 90 -1.01 5.65 8.48
N THR A 91 -1.27 6.93 8.17
CA THR A 91 -2.41 7.67 8.74
C THR A 91 -3.75 7.06 8.30
N MET A 92 -3.86 6.65 7.04
CA MET A 92 -5.05 5.95 6.53
C MET A 92 -5.21 4.57 7.16
N PHE A 93 -4.11 3.83 7.30
CA PHE A 93 -4.09 2.44 7.76
C PHE A 93 -4.45 2.28 9.24
N TYR A 94 -4.29 3.32 10.06
CA TYR A 94 -4.79 3.34 11.44
C TYR A 94 -6.29 2.99 11.53
N LYS A 95 -7.09 3.38 10.53
CA LYS A 95 -8.54 3.11 10.51
C LYS A 95 -8.89 1.64 10.23
N HIS A 96 -7.93 0.84 9.73
CA HIS A 96 -8.14 -0.54 9.27
C HIS A 96 -7.40 -1.57 10.15
N GLN A 97 -7.04 -1.20 11.37
CA GLN A 97 -6.37 -2.10 12.31
C GLN A 97 -7.27 -3.28 12.73
N ARG A 98 -8.60 -3.09 12.68
CA ARG A 98 -9.57 -4.15 12.97
C ARG A 98 -9.53 -5.23 11.89
N GLU A 99 -9.56 -4.84 10.63
CA GLU A 99 -9.47 -5.74 9.48
C GLU A 99 -8.13 -6.48 9.46
N LEU A 100 -7.04 -5.80 9.84
CA LEU A 100 -5.73 -6.43 10.02
C LEU A 100 -5.76 -7.52 11.11
N LEU A 101 -6.34 -7.20 12.27
CA LEU A 101 -6.46 -8.17 13.37
C LEU A 101 -7.31 -9.38 12.95
N ILE A 102 -8.42 -9.15 12.25
CA ILE A 102 -9.28 -10.24 11.75
C ILE A 102 -8.50 -11.12 10.76
N ALA A 103 -7.81 -10.52 9.79
CA ALA A 103 -7.00 -11.28 8.83
C ALA A 103 -5.91 -12.11 9.54
N PHE A 104 -5.24 -11.51 10.54
CA PHE A 104 -4.23 -12.19 11.34
C PHE A 104 -4.81 -13.38 12.11
N LEU A 105 -5.93 -13.19 12.81
CA LEU A 105 -6.56 -14.25 13.60
C LEU A 105 -7.06 -15.40 12.72
N ILE A 106 -7.62 -15.10 11.55
CA ILE A 106 -8.08 -16.12 10.60
C ILE A 106 -6.88 -16.91 10.05
N PHE A 107 -5.82 -16.22 9.65
CA PHE A 107 -4.60 -16.89 9.19
C PHE A 107 -4.00 -17.78 10.28
N LEU A 108 -3.87 -17.26 11.51
CA LEU A 108 -3.34 -18.00 12.65
C LEU A 108 -4.21 -19.22 13.00
N PHE A 109 -5.52 -19.06 12.96
CA PHE A 109 -6.46 -20.16 13.18
C PHE A 109 -6.23 -21.28 12.17
N PHE A 110 -6.16 -20.97 10.88
CA PHE A 110 -5.94 -22.00 9.86
C PHE A 110 -4.52 -22.57 9.87
N ALA A 111 -3.51 -21.80 10.29
CA ALA A 111 -2.17 -22.35 10.56
C ALA A 111 -2.19 -23.35 11.71
N ALA A 112 -2.91 -23.06 12.80
CA ALA A 112 -3.08 -24.01 13.90
C ALA A 112 -3.86 -25.25 13.47
N VAL A 113 -4.93 -25.09 12.68
CA VAL A 113 -5.68 -26.22 12.10
C VAL A 113 -4.77 -27.06 11.21
N GLY A 114 -3.96 -26.45 10.34
CA GLY A 114 -3.04 -27.18 9.47
C GLY A 114 -2.03 -28.01 10.26
N ALA A 115 -1.40 -27.42 11.28
CA ALA A 115 -0.48 -28.13 12.16
C ALA A 115 -1.17 -29.26 12.95
N PHE A 116 -2.37 -29.00 13.49
CA PHE A 116 -3.13 -29.99 14.25
C PHE A 116 -3.60 -31.15 13.37
N SER A 117 -4.12 -30.89 12.17
CA SER A 117 -4.56 -31.93 11.23
C SER A 117 -3.39 -32.79 10.77
N SER A 118 -2.23 -32.19 10.45
CA SER A 118 -1.01 -32.95 10.14
C SER A 118 -0.53 -33.83 11.30
N ALA A 119 -0.81 -33.44 12.55
CA ALA A 119 -0.43 -34.22 13.72
C ALA A 119 -1.28 -35.47 13.95
N ASN A 120 -2.51 -35.47 13.46
CA ASN A 120 -3.46 -36.56 13.68
C ASN A 120 -3.65 -37.45 12.44
N GLU A 121 -3.40 -36.91 11.24
CA GLU A 121 -3.62 -37.59 9.98
C GLU A 121 -2.38 -37.48 9.07
N GLY A 122 -1.66 -38.59 8.88
CA GLY A 122 -0.43 -38.62 8.08
C GLY A 122 -0.63 -38.22 6.61
N ASP A 123 -1.80 -38.51 6.04
CA ASP A 123 -2.14 -38.16 4.65
C ASP A 123 -2.47 -36.67 4.46
N PHE A 124 -2.77 -35.94 5.54
CA PHE A 124 -3.16 -34.54 5.47
C PHE A 124 -2.02 -33.66 4.92
N VAL A 125 -0.78 -33.94 5.33
CA VAL A 125 0.42 -33.24 4.83
C VAL A 125 0.52 -33.38 3.30
N ARG A 126 0.26 -34.59 2.78
CA ARG A 126 0.31 -34.87 1.33
C ARG A 126 -0.84 -34.22 0.58
N ALA A 127 -2.03 -34.15 1.17
CA ALA A 127 -3.17 -33.45 0.58
C ALA A 127 -2.92 -31.94 0.42
N ILE A 128 -2.19 -31.32 1.36
CA ILE A 128 -1.92 -29.88 1.35
C ILE A 128 -0.65 -29.53 0.56
N LEU A 129 0.46 -30.25 0.75
CA LEU A 129 1.76 -29.94 0.12
C LEU A 129 1.96 -30.67 -1.22
N GLY A 130 1.20 -31.74 -1.46
CA GLY A 130 1.33 -32.61 -2.63
C GLY A 130 2.40 -33.69 -2.46
N ASP A 131 2.15 -34.86 -3.05
CA ASP A 131 3.07 -36.00 -3.00
C ASP A 131 4.47 -35.69 -3.53
N GLY A 132 4.56 -34.89 -4.59
CA GLY A 132 5.84 -34.51 -5.18
C GLY A 132 6.73 -33.73 -4.21
N TYR A 133 6.17 -32.76 -3.50
CA TYR A 133 6.92 -31.97 -2.51
C TYR A 133 7.34 -32.82 -1.32
N VAL A 134 6.43 -33.64 -0.80
CA VAL A 134 6.70 -34.51 0.35
C VAL A 134 7.77 -35.53 0.01
N ASN A 135 7.66 -36.23 -1.12
CA ASN A 135 8.65 -37.24 -1.52
C ASN A 135 10.02 -36.63 -1.76
N MET A 136 10.10 -35.52 -2.50
CA MET A 136 11.36 -34.78 -2.70
C MET A 136 11.99 -34.36 -1.36
N THR A 137 11.18 -33.92 -0.39
CA THR A 137 11.70 -33.50 0.91
C THR A 137 12.18 -34.70 1.74
N LEU A 138 11.48 -35.83 1.69
CA LEU A 138 11.94 -37.08 2.32
C LEU A 138 13.26 -37.56 1.71
N ASP A 139 13.38 -37.56 0.38
CA ASP A 139 14.61 -37.93 -0.32
C ASP A 139 15.77 -37.00 0.07
N ASN A 140 15.50 -35.69 0.20
CA ASN A 140 16.48 -34.71 0.65
C ASN A 140 16.94 -34.96 2.10
N ILE A 141 16.00 -35.33 2.99
CA ILE A 141 16.31 -35.70 4.39
C ILE A 141 17.18 -36.96 4.42
N GLU A 142 16.85 -37.99 3.63
CA GLU A 142 17.65 -39.22 3.54
C GLU A 142 19.08 -38.96 3.04
N ASN A 143 19.25 -37.96 2.17
CA ASN A 143 20.55 -37.52 1.66
C ASN A 143 21.27 -36.51 2.57
N ASN A 144 20.81 -36.29 3.81
CA ASN A 144 21.36 -35.32 4.78
C ASN A 144 21.40 -33.86 4.27
N ASP A 145 20.51 -33.46 3.36
CA ASP A 145 20.34 -32.06 2.96
C ASP A 145 18.84 -31.70 2.85
N PRO A 146 18.10 -31.61 3.98
CA PRO A 146 16.66 -31.39 3.98
C PRO A 146 16.22 -30.12 3.24
N MET A 147 17.10 -29.13 3.16
CA MET A 147 16.83 -27.80 2.57
C MET A 147 17.38 -27.66 1.15
N LYS A 148 17.79 -28.77 0.52
CA LYS A 148 18.38 -28.79 -0.83
C LYS A 148 17.54 -28.11 -1.91
N VAL A 149 16.21 -28.15 -1.80
CA VAL A 149 15.29 -27.44 -2.71
C VAL A 149 15.57 -25.92 -2.77
N TYR A 150 16.05 -25.34 -1.67
CA TYR A 150 16.41 -23.93 -1.57
C TYR A 150 17.82 -23.62 -2.11
N LYS A 151 18.63 -24.65 -2.40
CA LYS A 151 20.03 -24.50 -2.87
C LYS A 151 20.16 -24.66 -4.39
N GLU A 152 19.39 -25.56 -5.01
CA GLU A 152 19.59 -25.96 -6.42
C GLU A 152 19.07 -24.96 -7.46
N MET A 153 18.08 -24.13 -7.10
CA MET A 153 17.56 -23.12 -8.03
C MET A 153 18.47 -21.88 -8.07
N GLY A 154 18.77 -21.38 -9.28
CA GLY A 154 19.59 -20.18 -9.46
C GLY A 154 19.01 -18.95 -8.74
N GLU A 155 19.88 -18.19 -8.07
CA GLU A 155 19.55 -17.07 -7.14
C GLU A 155 18.50 -16.11 -7.72
N PHE A 156 18.78 -15.62 -8.93
CA PHE A 156 17.93 -14.65 -9.59
C PHE A 156 16.58 -15.22 -10.04
N ASN A 157 16.54 -16.49 -10.44
CA ASN A 157 15.32 -17.15 -10.89
C ASN A 157 14.40 -17.49 -9.70
N MET A 158 14.99 -17.95 -8.59
CA MET A 158 14.27 -18.19 -7.33
C MET A 158 13.70 -16.86 -6.79
N PHE A 159 14.53 -15.83 -6.71
CA PHE A 159 14.13 -14.49 -6.29
C PHE A 159 12.94 -13.97 -7.10
N LEU A 160 13.05 -13.93 -8.43
CA LEU A 160 11.99 -13.41 -9.28
C LEU A 160 10.73 -14.28 -9.24
N GLY A 161 10.87 -15.60 -9.33
CA GLY A 161 9.75 -16.52 -9.37
C GLY A 161 8.88 -16.43 -8.11
N ILE A 162 9.52 -16.40 -6.94
CA ILE A 162 8.81 -16.42 -5.66
C ILE A 162 8.26 -15.03 -5.33
N THR A 163 9.02 -13.97 -5.62
CA THR A 163 8.50 -12.59 -5.52
C THR A 163 7.24 -12.39 -6.36
N ILE A 164 7.25 -12.83 -7.64
CA ILE A 164 6.09 -12.71 -8.53
C ILE A 164 4.91 -13.55 -8.03
N ASN A 165 5.16 -14.78 -7.56
CA ASN A 165 4.12 -15.64 -7.02
C ASN A 165 3.46 -15.01 -5.79
N ASN A 166 4.26 -14.49 -4.86
CA ASN A 166 3.76 -13.87 -3.64
C ASN A 166 2.99 -12.57 -3.92
N ILE A 167 3.45 -11.75 -4.87
CA ILE A 167 2.67 -10.60 -5.37
C ILE A 167 1.34 -11.05 -5.96
N LYS A 168 1.32 -12.12 -6.77
CA LYS A 168 0.10 -12.67 -7.35
C LYS A 168 -0.88 -13.14 -6.27
N VAL A 169 -0.41 -13.87 -5.26
CA VAL A 169 -1.25 -14.32 -4.13
C VAL A 169 -1.82 -13.13 -3.38
N ALA A 170 -1.04 -12.09 -3.10
CA ALA A 170 -1.55 -10.88 -2.46
C ALA A 170 -2.59 -10.13 -3.30
N LEU A 171 -2.36 -10.01 -4.62
CA LEU A 171 -3.33 -9.41 -5.52
C LEU A 171 -4.63 -10.21 -5.57
N MET A 172 -4.55 -11.54 -5.59
CA MET A 172 -5.74 -12.40 -5.53
C MET A 172 -6.47 -12.26 -4.19
N ALA A 173 -5.75 -12.26 -3.07
CA ALA A 173 -6.34 -12.03 -1.75
C ALA A 173 -7.12 -10.71 -1.70
N PHE A 174 -6.58 -9.65 -2.31
CA PHE A 174 -7.24 -8.36 -2.42
C PHE A 174 -8.46 -8.39 -3.36
N ILE A 175 -8.28 -8.81 -4.62
CA ILE A 175 -9.32 -8.78 -5.67
C ILE A 175 -10.51 -9.66 -5.29
N TYR A 176 -10.24 -10.83 -4.71
CA TYR A 176 -11.29 -11.73 -4.26
C TYR A 176 -12.07 -11.21 -3.04
N GLY A 177 -11.65 -10.09 -2.46
CA GLY A 177 -12.45 -9.32 -1.50
C GLY A 177 -13.78 -8.83 -2.08
N ILE A 178 -13.88 -8.67 -3.42
CA ILE A 178 -15.14 -8.33 -4.11
C ILE A 178 -16.22 -9.38 -3.86
N LEU A 179 -15.85 -10.64 -3.61
CA LEU A 179 -16.76 -11.74 -3.29
C LEU A 179 -17.20 -11.69 -1.81
N LEU A 180 -17.56 -10.50 -1.33
CA LEU A 180 -17.96 -10.22 0.05
C LEU A 180 -16.92 -10.67 1.10
N GLY A 181 -15.64 -10.70 0.70
CA GLY A 181 -14.53 -11.16 1.54
C GLY A 181 -14.32 -12.68 1.57
N ILE A 182 -15.28 -13.50 1.10
CA ILE A 182 -15.19 -14.97 1.17
C ILE A 182 -13.96 -15.48 0.42
N GLY A 183 -13.69 -14.95 -0.77
CA GLY A 183 -12.52 -15.36 -1.54
C GLY A 183 -11.20 -14.91 -0.89
N THR A 184 -11.17 -13.77 -0.20
CA THR A 184 -10.01 -13.37 0.63
C THR A 184 -9.78 -14.36 1.78
N LEU A 185 -10.85 -14.77 2.47
CA LEU A 185 -10.78 -15.75 3.55
C LEU A 185 -10.27 -17.10 3.06
N PHE A 186 -10.70 -17.53 1.88
CA PHE A 186 -10.22 -18.75 1.24
C PHE A 186 -8.70 -18.71 0.96
N ILE A 187 -8.18 -17.57 0.47
CA ILE A 187 -6.73 -17.42 0.26
C ILE A 187 -5.97 -17.45 1.59
N LEU A 188 -6.46 -16.76 2.62
CA LEU A 188 -5.85 -16.80 3.96
C LEU A 188 -5.87 -18.21 4.56
N MET A 189 -6.98 -18.94 4.37
CA MET A 189 -7.13 -20.33 4.79
C MET A 189 -6.10 -21.22 4.10
N GLN A 190 -6.00 -21.18 2.77
CA GLN A 190 -5.06 -22.02 2.03
C GLN A 190 -3.61 -21.78 2.47
N ASN A 191 -3.20 -20.52 2.59
CA ASN A 191 -1.83 -20.19 3.00
C ASN A 191 -1.57 -20.53 4.48
N GLY A 192 -2.58 -20.34 5.35
CA GLY A 192 -2.49 -20.74 6.76
C GLY A 192 -2.32 -22.26 6.90
N LEU A 193 -3.24 -23.04 6.30
CA LEU A 193 -3.17 -24.51 6.30
C LEU A 193 -1.84 -25.02 5.76
N MET A 194 -1.37 -24.44 4.64
CA MET A 194 -0.08 -24.77 4.04
C MET A 194 1.07 -24.53 5.03
N LEU A 195 1.16 -23.34 5.63
CA LEU A 195 2.21 -23.01 6.59
C LEU A 195 2.20 -23.93 7.82
N GLY A 196 1.02 -24.18 8.39
CA GLY A 196 0.86 -25.05 9.55
C GLY A 196 1.29 -26.49 9.27
N SER A 197 0.82 -27.03 8.15
CA SER A 197 1.14 -28.40 7.71
C SER A 197 2.63 -28.55 7.42
N PHE A 198 3.19 -27.57 6.72
CA PHE A 198 4.59 -27.48 6.41
C PHE A 198 5.44 -27.47 7.68
N GLN A 199 5.14 -26.57 8.63
CA GLN A 199 5.95 -26.42 9.82
C GLN A 199 5.90 -27.69 10.67
N TYR A 200 4.70 -28.28 10.84
CA TYR A 200 4.53 -29.52 11.57
C TYR A 200 5.33 -30.68 10.95
N PHE A 201 5.29 -30.83 9.63
CA PHE A 201 6.02 -31.89 8.92
C PHE A 201 7.52 -31.90 9.26
N PHE A 202 8.17 -30.74 9.30
CA PHE A 202 9.58 -30.66 9.71
C PHE A 202 9.78 -30.91 11.21
N PHE A 203 8.85 -30.48 12.07
CA PHE A 203 8.91 -30.82 13.50
C PHE A 203 8.82 -32.33 13.74
N GLU A 204 7.94 -33.03 13.03
CA GLU A 204 7.79 -34.49 13.11
C GLU A 204 9.06 -35.23 12.68
N LYS A 205 9.80 -34.71 11.69
CA LYS A 205 11.07 -35.29 11.22
C LYS A 205 12.29 -34.91 12.07
N GLY A 206 12.09 -34.23 13.21
CA GLY A 206 13.19 -33.80 14.09
C GLY A 206 13.97 -32.58 13.57
N LEU A 207 13.45 -31.91 12.53
CA LEU A 207 14.08 -30.78 11.83
C LEU A 207 13.38 -29.44 12.11
N GLY A 208 12.57 -29.38 13.18
CA GLY A 208 11.77 -28.19 13.51
C GLY A 208 12.63 -26.92 13.66
N TRP A 209 13.75 -27.00 14.39
CA TRP A 209 14.64 -25.84 14.56
C TRP A 209 15.32 -25.42 13.25
N GLU A 210 15.77 -26.39 12.44
CA GLU A 210 16.40 -26.12 11.15
C GLU A 210 15.43 -25.50 10.14
N SER A 211 14.18 -25.97 10.14
CA SER A 211 13.09 -25.38 9.40
C SER A 211 12.83 -23.94 9.86
N VAL A 212 12.72 -23.71 11.17
CA VAL A 212 12.42 -22.37 11.71
C VAL A 212 13.50 -21.36 11.31
N ARG A 213 14.77 -21.68 11.55
CA ARG A 213 15.90 -20.76 11.28
C ARG A 213 16.10 -20.46 9.80
N THR A 214 15.75 -21.39 8.90
CA THR A 214 15.99 -21.25 7.46
C THR A 214 14.84 -20.49 6.82
N ILE A 215 13.61 -20.86 7.18
CA ILE A 215 12.43 -20.43 6.44
C ILE A 215 11.91 -19.09 6.95
N TRP A 216 11.97 -18.85 8.26
CA TRP A 216 11.47 -17.59 8.80
C TRP A 216 12.35 -16.39 8.46
N ILE A 217 13.55 -16.57 7.90
CA ILE A 217 14.40 -15.47 7.39
C ILE A 217 13.60 -14.62 6.41
N HIS A 218 13.06 -15.25 5.36
CA HIS A 218 12.19 -14.60 4.39
C HIS A 218 10.71 -14.71 4.79
N GLY A 219 10.30 -15.88 5.30
CA GLY A 219 8.92 -16.21 5.63
C GLY A 219 8.27 -15.25 6.63
N THR A 220 9.04 -14.65 7.54
CA THR A 220 8.52 -13.61 8.45
C THR A 220 7.87 -12.46 7.68
N ILE A 221 8.52 -12.00 6.61
CA ILE A 221 8.00 -10.90 5.79
C ILE A 221 6.88 -11.40 4.88
N GLU A 222 7.04 -12.55 4.24
CA GLU A 222 6.06 -13.08 3.28
C GLU A 222 4.72 -13.36 3.93
N ILE A 223 4.72 -14.10 5.04
CA ILE A 223 3.51 -14.44 5.77
C ILE A 223 2.82 -13.16 6.29
N SER A 224 3.60 -12.24 6.84
CA SER A 224 3.07 -10.93 7.28
C SER A 224 2.39 -10.19 6.13
N VAL A 225 3.03 -10.14 4.97
CA VAL A 225 2.52 -9.45 3.80
C VAL A 225 1.27 -10.14 3.25
N ILE A 226 1.19 -11.47 3.23
CA ILE A 226 -0.02 -12.20 2.83
C ILE A 226 -1.19 -11.84 3.74
N ILE A 227 -0.96 -11.76 5.06
CA ILE A 227 -1.97 -11.33 6.04
C ILE A 227 -2.41 -9.89 5.77
N ILE A 228 -1.47 -8.99 5.48
CA ILE A 228 -1.76 -7.58 5.14
C ILE A 228 -2.54 -7.47 3.81
N ALA A 229 -2.25 -8.32 2.83
CA ALA A 229 -3.02 -8.40 1.59
C ALA A 229 -4.43 -8.96 1.85
N GLY A 230 -4.57 -9.90 2.77
CA GLY A 230 -5.86 -10.34 3.30
C GLY A 230 -6.64 -9.19 3.94
N CYS A 231 -5.99 -8.37 4.76
CA CYS A 231 -6.58 -7.14 5.28
C CYS A 231 -7.09 -6.23 4.15
N ALA A 232 -6.32 -6.04 3.07
CA ALA A 232 -6.76 -5.25 1.93
C ALA A 232 -8.05 -5.79 1.29
N GLY A 233 -8.17 -7.11 1.15
CA GLY A 233 -9.38 -7.77 0.65
C GLY A 233 -10.58 -7.61 1.60
N LEU A 234 -10.35 -7.69 2.91
CA LEU A 234 -11.38 -7.43 3.91
C LEU A 234 -11.83 -5.96 3.95
N VAL A 235 -10.91 -5.01 3.74
CA VAL A 235 -11.23 -3.57 3.62
C VAL A 235 -12.11 -3.31 2.39
N LEU A 236 -11.82 -4.00 1.28
CA LEU A 236 -12.65 -3.95 0.08
C LEU A 236 -14.06 -4.51 0.34
N ALA A 237 -14.14 -5.69 0.96
CA ALA A 237 -15.39 -6.34 1.33
C ALA A 237 -16.22 -5.48 2.30
N ASN A 238 -15.57 -4.88 3.30
CA ASN A 238 -16.21 -4.00 4.28
C ASN A 238 -16.85 -2.79 3.58
N GLY A 239 -16.16 -2.17 2.62
CA GLY A 239 -16.70 -1.09 1.81
C GLY A 239 -17.92 -1.46 0.97
N LEU A 240 -18.08 -2.74 0.60
CA LEU A 240 -19.23 -3.26 -0.13
C LEU A 240 -20.41 -3.62 0.79
N LEU A 241 -20.12 -4.25 1.92
CA LEU A 241 -21.10 -4.77 2.87
C LEU A 241 -21.67 -3.68 3.79
N PHE A 242 -20.83 -2.75 4.23
CA PHE A 242 -21.15 -1.79 5.28
C PHE A 242 -20.88 -0.34 4.81
N PRO A 243 -21.79 0.24 4.01
CA PRO A 243 -21.59 1.56 3.41
C PRO A 243 -21.63 2.73 4.39
N GLY A 244 -22.09 2.50 5.63
CA GLY A 244 -22.27 3.55 6.63
C GLY A 244 -23.17 4.67 6.12
N THR A 245 -22.69 5.90 6.15
CA THR A 245 -23.41 7.10 5.67
C THR A 245 -23.20 7.39 4.17
N TYR A 246 -22.41 6.58 3.47
CA TYR A 246 -22.13 6.78 2.04
C TYR A 246 -23.10 5.98 1.17
N THR A 247 -23.22 6.38 -0.10
CA THR A 247 -23.88 5.52 -1.09
C THR A 247 -23.04 4.25 -1.28
N ARG A 248 -23.68 3.12 -1.64
CA ARG A 248 -22.99 1.84 -1.85
C ARG A 248 -21.81 1.97 -2.83
N LEU A 249 -22.01 2.70 -3.93
CA LEU A 249 -20.97 2.92 -4.93
C LEU A 249 -19.79 3.74 -4.38
N GLU A 250 -20.07 4.79 -3.62
CA GLU A 250 -19.02 5.63 -3.04
C GLU A 250 -18.24 4.90 -1.94
N SER A 251 -18.94 4.14 -1.08
CA SER A 251 -18.29 3.27 -0.09
C SER A 251 -17.41 2.22 -0.76
N PHE A 252 -17.91 1.57 -1.83
CA PHE A 252 -17.13 0.61 -2.60
C PHE A 252 -15.87 1.24 -3.20
N LYS A 253 -15.98 2.41 -3.84
CA LYS A 253 -14.82 3.15 -4.38
C LYS A 253 -13.78 3.46 -3.31
N ARG A 254 -14.22 3.80 -2.10
CA ARG A 254 -13.33 4.04 -0.95
C ARG A 254 -12.66 2.76 -0.48
N GLY A 255 -13.40 1.65 -0.40
CA GLY A 255 -12.86 0.32 -0.12
C GLY A 255 -11.79 -0.09 -1.11
N VAL A 256 -12.05 0.05 -2.42
CA VAL A 256 -11.08 -0.21 -3.50
C VAL A 256 -9.84 0.67 -3.33
N ARG A 257 -10.01 1.99 -3.13
CA ARG A 257 -8.89 2.92 -3.00
C ARG A 257 -8.03 2.61 -1.79
N ASN A 258 -8.63 2.33 -0.63
CA ASN A 258 -7.90 2.01 0.58
C ASN A 258 -7.21 0.65 0.47
N GLY A 259 -7.90 -0.37 -0.05
CA GLY A 259 -7.32 -1.69 -0.29
C GLY A 259 -6.14 -1.64 -1.27
N LEU A 260 -6.24 -0.89 -2.37
CA LEU A 260 -5.12 -0.68 -3.30
C LEU A 260 -3.91 -0.04 -2.62
N LYS A 261 -4.13 0.95 -1.75
CA LYS A 261 -3.03 1.56 -0.98
C LYS A 261 -2.36 0.54 -0.04
N ILE A 262 -3.13 -0.36 0.56
CA ILE A 262 -2.59 -1.45 1.38
C ILE A 262 -1.74 -2.39 0.52
N VAL A 263 -2.24 -2.83 -0.64
CA VAL A 263 -1.46 -3.68 -1.56
C VAL A 263 -0.18 -2.98 -2.04
N VAL A 264 -0.25 -1.71 -2.43
CA VAL A 264 0.96 -0.97 -2.86
C VAL A 264 1.97 -0.85 -1.72
N SER A 265 1.51 -0.73 -0.48
CA SER A 265 2.41 -0.67 0.68
C SER A 265 3.25 -1.93 0.86
N THR A 266 2.79 -3.09 0.38
CA THR A 266 3.48 -4.37 0.57
C THR A 266 4.56 -4.66 -0.46
N ILE A 267 4.56 -3.95 -1.60
CA ILE A 267 5.50 -4.20 -2.71
C ILE A 267 6.98 -4.16 -2.26
N PRO A 268 7.45 -3.15 -1.48
CA PRO A 268 8.85 -3.12 -1.02
C PRO A 268 9.20 -4.31 -0.12
N PHE A 269 8.23 -4.82 0.64
CA PHE A 269 8.41 -5.96 1.54
C PHE A 269 8.51 -7.26 0.76
N PHE A 270 7.75 -7.44 -0.33
CA PHE A 270 7.93 -8.60 -1.21
C PHE A 270 9.31 -8.63 -1.86
N ILE A 271 9.81 -7.48 -2.31
CA ILE A 271 11.17 -7.38 -2.86
C ILE A 271 12.21 -7.74 -1.80
N MET A 272 12.02 -7.26 -0.56
CA MET A 272 12.90 -7.61 0.56
C MET A 272 12.84 -9.11 0.89
N ALA A 273 11.65 -9.70 0.94
CA ALA A 273 11.47 -11.12 1.23
C ALA A 273 12.12 -12.00 0.17
N GLY A 274 11.84 -11.74 -1.11
CA GLY A 274 12.48 -12.48 -2.19
C GLY A 274 14.00 -12.31 -2.16
N PHE A 275 14.52 -11.13 -1.81
CA PHE A 275 15.97 -10.93 -1.69
C PHE A 275 16.55 -11.81 -0.58
N LEU A 276 15.91 -11.85 0.58
CA LEU A 276 16.30 -12.73 1.68
C LEU A 276 16.21 -14.21 1.30
N GLU A 277 15.23 -14.60 0.50
CA GLU A 277 15.10 -15.97 0.02
C GLU A 277 16.18 -16.34 -1.00
N GLY A 278 16.27 -15.55 -2.08
CA GLY A 278 17.19 -15.79 -3.18
C GLY A 278 18.66 -15.76 -2.77
N PHE A 279 19.04 -14.90 -1.83
CA PHE A 279 20.45 -14.67 -1.49
C PHE A 279 20.84 -15.12 -0.07
N VAL A 280 19.94 -15.10 0.92
CA VAL A 280 20.30 -15.40 2.32
C VAL A 280 19.92 -16.82 2.74
N THR A 281 18.72 -17.27 2.36
CA THR A 281 18.13 -18.52 2.85
C THR A 281 18.90 -19.79 2.43
N ARG A 282 19.61 -19.73 1.29
CA ARG A 282 20.49 -20.82 0.81
C ARG A 282 21.73 -21.06 1.70
N HIS A 283 22.12 -20.09 2.52
CA HIS A 283 23.24 -20.22 3.44
C HIS A 283 22.80 -20.93 4.73
N THR A 284 22.48 -22.22 4.62
CA THR A 284 21.98 -23.04 5.74
C THR A 284 23.00 -23.19 6.88
N GLU A 285 24.29 -22.96 6.62
CA GLU A 285 25.36 -22.95 7.63
C GLU A 285 25.48 -21.63 8.41
N MET A 286 24.62 -20.65 8.14
CA MET A 286 24.64 -19.36 8.82
C MET A 286 24.46 -19.51 10.34
N PRO A 287 25.25 -18.85 11.21
CA PRO A 287 25.10 -18.94 12.67
C PRO A 287 23.70 -18.59 13.19
N ASP A 288 23.24 -19.28 14.24
CA ASP A 288 21.90 -19.12 14.82
C ASP A 288 21.60 -17.68 15.24
N TRP A 289 22.59 -16.99 15.83
CA TRP A 289 22.42 -15.60 16.26
C TRP A 289 22.10 -14.66 15.09
N LEU A 290 22.66 -14.91 13.91
CA LEU A 290 22.44 -14.08 12.73
C LEU A 290 21.07 -14.37 12.12
N ALA A 291 20.66 -15.65 12.05
CA ALA A 291 19.31 -16.03 11.64
C ALA A 291 18.25 -15.39 12.56
N ILE A 292 18.40 -15.52 13.88
CA ILE A 292 17.50 -14.94 14.88
C ILE A 292 17.46 -13.41 14.76
N PHE A 293 18.60 -12.76 14.52
CA PHE A 293 18.66 -11.31 14.31
C PHE A 293 17.85 -10.88 13.07
N ILE A 294 18.03 -11.57 11.94
CA ILE A 294 17.27 -11.27 10.71
C ILE A 294 15.77 -11.47 10.93
N ILE A 295 15.37 -12.63 11.48
CA ILE A 295 13.97 -12.94 11.80
C ILE A 295 13.36 -11.87 12.71
N SER A 296 14.04 -11.55 13.81
CA SER A 296 13.55 -10.60 14.80
C SER A 296 13.48 -9.17 14.26
N SER A 297 14.47 -8.75 13.48
CA SER A 297 14.49 -7.42 12.86
C SER A 297 13.41 -7.26 11.79
N SER A 298 13.19 -8.29 10.96
CA SER A 298 12.09 -8.35 9.98
C SER A 298 10.72 -8.26 10.67
N LEU A 299 10.51 -9.03 11.74
CA LEU A 299 9.27 -8.98 12.51
C LEU A 299 9.05 -7.60 13.15
N ALA A 300 10.09 -7.05 13.77
CA ALA A 300 10.05 -5.73 14.38
C ALA A 300 9.73 -4.64 13.34
N LEU A 301 10.30 -4.73 12.14
CA LEU A 301 10.03 -3.80 11.04
C LEU A 301 8.55 -3.83 10.62
N ILE A 302 7.99 -5.03 10.42
CA ILE A 302 6.57 -5.20 10.06
C ILE A 302 5.65 -4.65 11.16
N LEU A 303 5.86 -5.08 12.40
CA LEU A 303 5.05 -4.64 13.54
C LEU A 303 5.16 -3.13 13.74
N PHE A 304 6.37 -2.57 13.60
CA PHE A 304 6.57 -1.15 13.66
C PHE A 304 5.78 -0.42 12.58
N TYR A 305 5.94 -0.80 11.31
CA TYR A 305 5.37 -0.05 10.18
C TYR A 305 3.85 -0.19 10.06
N TYR A 306 3.28 -1.37 10.30
CA TYR A 306 1.84 -1.62 10.12
C TYR A 306 1.01 -1.44 11.41
N VAL A 307 1.60 -1.56 12.60
CA VAL A 307 0.85 -1.48 13.86
C VAL A 307 1.23 -0.26 14.69
N ILE A 308 2.52 -0.07 14.97
CA ILE A 308 2.99 0.96 15.92
C ILE A 308 2.97 2.35 15.28
N TYR A 309 3.53 2.49 14.09
CA TYR A 309 3.71 3.77 13.41
C TYR A 309 2.38 4.49 13.07
N PRO A 310 1.35 3.80 12.54
CA PRO A 310 0.00 4.37 12.38
C PRO A 310 -0.59 4.93 13.68
N LYS A 311 -0.42 4.19 14.80
CA LYS A 311 -0.91 4.60 16.12
C LYS A 311 -0.16 5.85 16.63
N GLN A 312 1.16 5.91 16.44
CA GLN A 312 1.96 7.07 16.81
C GLN A 312 1.55 8.33 16.04
N LEU A 313 1.33 8.22 14.73
CA LEU A 313 0.90 9.34 13.90
C LEU A 313 -0.49 9.83 14.29
N HIS A 314 -1.42 8.93 14.56
CA HIS A 314 -2.76 9.30 15.02
C HIS A 314 -2.74 10.02 16.38
N LYS A 315 -1.89 9.55 17.32
CA LYS A 315 -1.71 10.22 18.62
C LYS A 315 -1.14 11.64 18.46
N LYS A 316 -0.15 11.82 17.58
CA LYS A 316 0.43 13.15 17.32
C LYS A 316 -0.60 14.10 16.72
N ALA A 317 -1.41 13.64 15.76
CA ALA A 317 -2.46 14.46 15.15
C ALA A 317 -3.48 14.94 16.19
N THR A 318 -3.93 14.06 17.08
CA THR A 318 -4.92 14.37 18.13
C THR A 318 -4.38 15.21 19.29
N THR A 319 -3.06 15.33 19.46
CA THR A 319 -2.45 16.18 20.50
C THR A 319 -2.29 17.65 20.03
N HIS A 320 -2.48 17.91 18.74
CA HIS A 320 -2.35 19.24 18.12
C HIS A 320 -3.69 19.84 17.68
N GLU A 321 -4.82 19.18 18.00
CA GLU A 321 -6.19 19.69 17.88
C GLU A 321 -6.69 20.18 19.25
#